data_AF-A0A2E9LZB5-F1
#
_entry.id   AF-A0A2E9LZB5-F1
#
_cell.length_a   1.000
_cell.length_b   1.000
_cell.length_c   1.000
_cell.angle_alpha   90.00
_cell.angle_beta   90.00
_cell.angle_gamma   90.00
#
_symmetry.space_group_name_H-M   'P 1'
#
loop_
_entity.id
_entity.type
_entity.pdbx_description
1 polymer ?
#
loop_
_entity_poly.entity_id
_entity_poly.type
_entity_poly.pdbx_seq_one_letter_code
_entity_poly.pdbx_strand_id
1 'polypeptide(L)'
;MSSNTSPSIGIVGGTGDLGRGLALRLAKAGHAIWVGSRKADQAIEAADALKAELASRGVAEPTIEGMDNVAAAERGDIVFVTVPFGAHTPTLESICQAVQGKVLVDVTVPLVPPRVARVQLPPEGSAGMIAQTLLGEAVQVVSAFQNVAAAHLQADMEIPCDVLVTGNEKTARQTVIDLIEAIGMRGFHAGLIHNAAAAEALTSVLININKQYKTHAGLRLTGID
;
A
#
# COMPACT_ATOMS: atom_id res chain seq x y z
N MET A 1 22.61 -12.84 18.30
CA MET A 1 22.97 -12.34 16.96
C MET A 1 21.67 -12.23 16.18
N SER A 2 20.96 -11.11 16.32
CA SER A 2 19.74 -10.88 15.54
C SER A 2 20.20 -10.48 14.14
N SER A 3 19.93 -11.31 13.14
CA SER A 3 20.12 -10.92 11.75
C SER A 3 19.25 -9.68 11.50
N ASN A 4 19.89 -8.54 11.30
CA ASN A 4 19.28 -7.23 11.12
C ASN A 4 18.70 -7.12 9.69
N THR A 5 17.87 -8.07 9.28
CA THR A 5 17.25 -8.13 7.95
C THR A 5 15.92 -7.41 7.97
N SER A 6 15.80 -6.34 7.18
CA SER A 6 14.54 -5.63 6.95
C SER A 6 13.43 -6.62 6.53
N PRO A 7 12.18 -6.44 6.97
CA PRO A 7 11.09 -7.35 6.63
C PRO A 7 10.88 -7.40 5.12
N SER A 8 10.61 -8.60 4.59
CA SER A 8 10.25 -8.79 3.19
C SER A 8 8.80 -8.37 2.94
N ILE A 9 8.51 -7.85 1.74
CA ILE A 9 7.23 -7.25 1.41
C ILE A 9 6.57 -7.97 0.24
N GLY A 10 5.37 -8.50 0.46
CA GLY A 10 4.50 -9.00 -0.60
C GLY A 10 3.59 -7.88 -1.10
N ILE A 11 3.50 -7.65 -2.41
CA ILE A 11 2.63 -6.62 -2.99
C ILE A 11 1.61 -7.28 -3.91
N VAL A 12 0.44 -7.56 -3.35
CA VAL A 12 -0.70 -8.19 -4.04
C VAL A 12 -1.36 -7.19 -4.98
N GLY A 13 -1.44 -7.54 -6.27
CA GLY A 13 -1.84 -6.60 -7.32
C GLY A 13 -0.77 -5.54 -7.62
N GLY A 14 0.51 -5.87 -7.40
CA GLY A 14 1.64 -4.95 -7.45
C GLY A 14 2.02 -4.43 -8.84
N THR A 15 1.40 -4.91 -9.92
CA THR A 15 1.70 -4.49 -11.29
C THR A 15 1.04 -3.15 -11.69
N GLY A 16 0.19 -2.58 -10.84
CA GLY A 16 -0.41 -1.25 -11.07
C GLY A 16 0.50 -0.10 -10.63
N ASP A 17 0.14 1.14 -10.99
CA ASP A 17 0.99 2.33 -10.75
C ASP A 17 1.36 2.53 -9.28
N LEU A 18 0.40 2.36 -8.36
CA LEU A 18 0.63 2.52 -6.92
C LEU A 18 1.53 1.40 -6.38
N GLY A 19 1.23 0.15 -6.73
CA GLY A 19 2.00 -1.02 -6.33
C GLY A 19 3.45 -0.95 -6.82
N ARG A 20 3.67 -0.55 -8.08
CA ARG A 20 5.00 -0.31 -8.64
C ARG A 20 5.74 0.81 -7.90
N GLY A 21 5.06 1.92 -7.59
CA GLY A 21 5.66 3.02 -6.83
C GLY A 21 6.09 2.59 -5.41
N LEU A 22 5.25 1.82 -4.71
CA LEU A 22 5.59 1.25 -3.41
C LEU A 22 6.76 0.27 -3.51
N ALA A 23 6.74 -0.64 -4.48
CA ALA A 23 7.82 -1.58 -4.74
C ALA A 23 9.16 -0.89 -4.95
N LEU A 24 9.18 0.16 -5.78
CA LEU A 24 10.38 0.94 -6.08
C LEU A 24 10.95 1.59 -4.82
N ARG A 25 10.09 2.23 -4.01
CA ARG A 25 10.50 2.94 -2.81
C ARG A 25 10.98 2.01 -1.70
N LEU A 26 10.25 0.92 -1.45
CA LEU A 26 10.60 -0.07 -0.44
C LEU A 26 11.86 -0.86 -0.82
N ALA A 27 12.05 -1.19 -2.11
CA ALA A 27 13.28 -1.80 -2.58
C ALA A 27 14.49 -0.85 -2.43
N LYS A 28 14.33 0.44 -2.74
CA LYS A 28 15.37 1.47 -2.51
C LYS A 28 15.71 1.61 -1.02
N ALA A 29 14.75 1.36 -0.14
CA ALA A 29 14.95 1.31 1.32
C ALA A 29 15.54 -0.03 1.82
N GLY A 30 15.85 -0.97 0.94
CA GLY A 30 16.54 -2.22 1.26
C GLY A 30 15.63 -3.41 1.62
N HIS A 31 14.33 -3.33 1.34
CA HIS A 31 13.41 -4.45 1.53
C HIS A 31 13.43 -5.41 0.33
N ALA A 32 13.33 -6.71 0.61
CA ALA A 32 13.04 -7.70 -0.44
C ALA A 32 11.57 -7.58 -0.88
N ILE A 33 11.31 -7.56 -2.18
CA ILE A 33 9.97 -7.32 -2.74
C ILE A 33 9.49 -8.52 -3.56
N TRP A 34 8.28 -8.98 -3.25
CA TRP A 34 7.56 -10.01 -3.99
C TRP A 34 6.36 -9.38 -4.70
N VAL A 35 6.49 -9.16 -6.01
CA VAL A 35 5.43 -8.55 -6.82
C VAL A 35 4.39 -9.62 -7.13
N GLY A 36 3.15 -9.41 -6.71
CA GLY A 36 2.03 -10.31 -6.96
C GLY A 36 1.14 -9.84 -8.11
N SER A 37 0.72 -10.77 -8.95
CA SER A 37 -0.34 -10.55 -9.95
C SER A 37 -1.28 -11.74 -10.03
N ARG A 38 -2.43 -11.56 -10.70
CA ARG A 38 -3.28 -12.69 -11.12
C ARG A 38 -2.63 -13.52 -12.23
N LYS A 39 -1.66 -12.95 -12.94
CA LYS A 39 -0.87 -13.59 -14.00
C LYS A 39 0.60 -13.50 -13.62
N ALA A 40 1.20 -14.62 -13.22
CA ALA A 40 2.58 -14.66 -12.75
C ALA A 40 3.55 -14.02 -13.76
N ASP A 41 3.39 -14.29 -15.05
CA ASP A 41 4.23 -13.71 -16.11
C ASP A 41 4.24 -12.17 -16.10
N GLN A 42 3.08 -11.53 -15.84
CA GLN A 42 3.01 -10.07 -15.74
C GLN A 42 3.73 -9.53 -14.51
N ALA A 43 3.72 -10.28 -13.41
CA ALA A 43 4.48 -9.90 -12.22
C ALA A 43 5.98 -10.06 -12.44
N ILE A 44 6.42 -11.10 -13.15
CA ILE A 44 7.82 -11.33 -13.52
C ILE A 44 8.33 -10.18 -14.39
N GLU A 45 7.59 -9.82 -15.45
CA GLU A 45 7.92 -8.69 -16.31
C GLU A 45 8.00 -7.36 -15.51
N ALA A 46 7.06 -7.12 -14.60
CA ALA A 46 7.06 -5.94 -13.74
C ALA A 46 8.25 -5.91 -12.77
N ALA A 47 8.62 -7.06 -12.19
CA ALA A 47 9.77 -7.20 -11.32
C ALA A 47 11.09 -6.95 -12.06
N ASP A 48 11.22 -7.45 -13.29
CA ASP A 48 12.40 -7.21 -14.13
C ASP A 48 12.54 -5.74 -14.52
N ALA A 49 11.43 -5.08 -14.88
CA ALA A 49 11.41 -3.64 -15.13
C ALA A 49 11.82 -2.82 -13.90
N LEU A 50 11.32 -3.20 -12.71
CA LEU A 50 11.69 -2.57 -11.44
C LEU A 50 13.19 -2.72 -11.14
N LYS A 51 13.77 -3.91 -11.33
CA LYS A 51 15.21 -4.16 -11.16
C LYS A 51 16.05 -3.29 -12.10
N ALA A 52 15.67 -3.21 -13.36
CA ALA A 52 16.36 -2.37 -14.34
C ALA A 52 16.29 -0.88 -13.98
N GLU A 53 15.13 -0.41 -13.53
CA GLU A 53 14.96 0.98 -13.08
C GLU A 53 15.80 1.30 -11.85
N LEU A 54 15.79 0.43 -10.83
CA LEU A 54 16.60 0.59 -9.62
C LEU A 54 18.10 0.59 -9.91
N ALA A 55 18.56 -0.27 -10.82
CA ALA A 55 19.94 -0.27 -11.29
C ALA A 55 20.32 1.08 -11.92
N SER A 56 19.44 1.68 -12.74
CA SER A 56 19.69 3.00 -13.32
C SER A 56 19.71 4.13 -12.28
N ARG A 57 19.10 3.91 -11.11
CA ARG A 57 19.13 4.81 -9.94
C ARG A 57 20.27 4.50 -8.96
N GLY A 58 21.19 3.60 -9.32
CA GLY A 58 22.36 3.25 -8.50
C GLY A 58 22.07 2.32 -7.32
N VAL A 59 20.91 1.67 -7.28
CA VAL A 59 20.61 0.64 -6.26
C VAL A 59 21.18 -0.68 -6.75
N ALA A 60 22.21 -1.18 -6.05
CA ALA A 60 22.87 -2.44 -6.38
C ALA A 60 22.06 -3.64 -5.88
N GLU A 61 21.88 -4.63 -6.77
CA GLU A 61 21.36 -5.97 -6.47
C GLU A 61 20.07 -6.02 -5.61
N PRO A 62 18.99 -5.32 -5.99
CA PRO A 62 17.74 -5.39 -5.23
C PRO A 62 17.11 -6.78 -5.35
N THR A 63 16.69 -7.35 -4.22
CA THR A 63 15.95 -8.63 -4.18
C THR A 63 14.49 -8.40 -4.57
N ILE A 64 14.18 -8.59 -5.85
CA ILE A 64 12.82 -8.42 -6.40
C ILE A 64 12.48 -9.60 -7.29
N GLU A 65 11.31 -10.20 -7.03
CA GLU A 65 10.81 -11.34 -7.79
C GLU A 65 9.30 -11.20 -8.04
N GLY A 66 8.85 -11.62 -9.21
CA GLY A 66 7.44 -11.61 -9.59
C GLY A 66 6.81 -12.99 -9.48
N MET A 67 5.57 -13.06 -9.01
CA MET A 67 4.84 -14.31 -8.80
C MET A 67 3.31 -14.07 -8.80
N ASP A 68 2.53 -15.12 -8.54
CA ASP A 68 1.10 -14.95 -8.32
C ASP A 68 0.80 -14.27 -6.96
N ASN A 69 -0.41 -13.73 -6.83
CA ASN A 69 -0.83 -13.00 -5.62
C ASN A 69 -0.73 -13.82 -4.32
N VAL A 70 -1.03 -15.12 -4.36
CA VAL A 70 -1.01 -15.96 -3.16
C VAL A 70 0.43 -16.19 -2.73
N ALA A 71 1.30 -16.57 -3.67
CA ALA A 71 2.72 -16.76 -3.40
C ALA A 71 3.39 -15.47 -2.88
N ALA A 72 3.03 -14.30 -3.42
CA ALA A 72 3.54 -13.01 -2.95
C ALA A 72 3.10 -12.73 -1.50
N ALA A 73 1.83 -13.02 -1.18
CA ALA A 73 1.30 -12.88 0.17
C ALA A 73 1.94 -13.87 1.16
N GLU A 74 2.23 -15.11 0.74
CA GLU A 74 2.88 -16.12 1.57
C GLU A 74 4.34 -15.76 1.89
N ARG A 75 5.08 -15.24 0.91
CA ARG A 75 6.51 -14.92 1.07
C ARG A 75 6.79 -13.59 1.77
N GLY A 76 5.84 -12.65 1.75
CA GLY A 76 6.00 -11.36 2.44
C GLY A 76 5.78 -11.50 3.94
N ASP A 77 6.66 -10.90 4.74
CA ASP A 77 6.43 -10.72 6.18
C ASP A 77 5.32 -9.68 6.42
N ILE A 78 5.26 -8.67 5.54
CA ILE A 78 4.22 -7.65 5.48
C ILE A 78 3.61 -7.68 4.08
N VAL A 79 2.28 -7.62 3.98
CA VAL A 79 1.56 -7.77 2.70
C VAL A 79 0.77 -6.52 2.38
N PHE A 80 1.06 -5.89 1.25
CA PHE A 80 0.31 -4.76 0.70
C PHE A 80 -0.75 -5.27 -0.28
N VAL A 81 -1.97 -4.75 -0.18
CA VAL A 81 -3.05 -5.03 -1.14
C VAL A 81 -3.33 -3.78 -1.96
N THR A 82 -2.90 -3.78 -3.23
CA THR A 82 -2.91 -2.62 -4.13
C THR A 82 -3.88 -2.81 -5.31
N VAL A 83 -5.05 -3.42 -5.06
CA VAL A 83 -6.04 -3.73 -6.10
C VAL A 83 -7.16 -2.68 -6.16
N PRO A 84 -7.84 -2.51 -7.32
CA PRO A 84 -9.05 -1.71 -7.39
C PRO A 84 -10.15 -2.28 -6.47
N PHE A 85 -11.03 -1.41 -5.96
CA PHE A 85 -12.09 -1.82 -5.02
C PHE A 85 -12.97 -2.98 -5.53
N GLY A 86 -13.31 -3.00 -6.81
CA GLY A 86 -14.10 -4.11 -7.39
C GLY A 86 -13.40 -5.48 -7.40
N ALA A 87 -12.09 -5.51 -7.17
CA ALA A 87 -11.30 -6.74 -7.04
C ALA A 87 -10.85 -7.01 -5.60
N HIS A 88 -11.21 -6.14 -4.64
CA HIS A 88 -10.74 -6.19 -3.25
C HIS A 88 -11.17 -7.47 -2.55
N THR A 89 -12.47 -7.69 -2.37
CA THR A 89 -13.01 -8.87 -1.67
C THR A 89 -12.51 -10.20 -2.27
N PRO A 90 -12.60 -10.46 -3.59
CA PRO A 90 -12.11 -11.72 -4.15
C PRO A 90 -10.59 -11.92 -3.97
N THR A 91 -9.82 -10.82 -3.97
CA THR A 91 -8.38 -10.88 -3.72
C THR A 91 -8.11 -11.27 -2.27
N LEU A 92 -8.79 -10.64 -1.32
CA LEU A 92 -8.63 -10.96 0.11
C LEU A 92 -9.04 -12.40 0.41
N GLU A 93 -10.13 -12.88 -0.16
CA GLU A 93 -10.55 -14.28 -0.05
C GLU A 93 -9.46 -15.23 -0.55
N SER A 94 -8.84 -14.92 -1.70
CA SER A 94 -7.80 -15.78 -2.28
C SER A 94 -6.52 -15.86 -1.44
N ILE A 95 -6.17 -14.80 -0.72
CA ILE A 95 -4.94 -14.73 0.10
C ILE A 95 -5.21 -14.97 1.59
N CYS A 96 -6.46 -15.20 2.00
CA CYS A 96 -6.88 -15.20 3.40
C CYS A 96 -6.01 -16.10 4.30
N GLN A 97 -5.67 -17.30 3.83
CA GLN A 97 -4.79 -18.22 4.55
C GLN A 97 -3.32 -17.76 4.59
N ALA A 98 -2.83 -17.18 3.49
CA ALA A 98 -1.45 -16.73 3.33
C ALA A 98 -1.08 -15.56 4.27
N VAL A 99 -2.07 -14.79 4.70
CA VAL A 99 -1.86 -13.56 5.49
C VAL A 99 -2.15 -13.72 6.98
N GLN A 100 -2.53 -14.93 7.44
CA GLN A 100 -2.78 -15.20 8.86
C GLN A 100 -1.54 -14.91 9.71
N GLY A 101 -1.72 -14.17 10.81
CA GLY A 101 -0.63 -13.77 11.71
C GLY A 101 0.27 -12.65 11.19
N LYS A 102 -0.05 -12.06 10.02
CA LYS A 102 0.77 -11.00 9.39
C LYS A 102 0.14 -9.62 9.54
N VAL A 103 0.97 -8.60 9.27
CA VAL A 103 0.49 -7.25 9.00
C VAL A 103 0.07 -7.16 7.54
N LEU A 104 -1.20 -6.81 7.31
CA LEU A 104 -1.73 -6.53 5.97
C LEU A 104 -2.00 -5.03 5.83
N VAL A 105 -1.35 -4.40 4.87
CA VAL A 105 -1.52 -2.98 4.54
C VAL A 105 -2.51 -2.85 3.39
N ASP A 106 -3.72 -2.39 3.69
CA ASP A 106 -4.76 -2.11 2.70
C ASP A 106 -4.66 -0.66 2.21
N VAL A 107 -4.33 -0.50 0.92
CA VAL A 107 -4.26 0.82 0.28
C VAL A 107 -5.48 1.11 -0.58
N THR A 108 -6.51 0.26 -0.51
CA THR A 108 -7.68 0.31 -1.38
C THR A 108 -8.58 1.48 -1.02
N VAL A 109 -9.15 2.12 -2.04
CA VAL A 109 -10.14 3.18 -1.91
C VAL A 109 -11.41 2.76 -2.65
N PRO A 110 -12.62 2.90 -2.05
CA PRO A 110 -13.91 2.53 -2.63
C PRO A 110 -14.37 3.50 -3.73
N LEU A 111 -13.54 3.68 -4.77
CA LEU A 111 -13.88 4.48 -5.93
C LEU A 111 -14.87 3.72 -6.83
N VAL A 112 -15.97 4.39 -7.19
CA VAL A 112 -17.00 3.85 -8.08
C VAL A 112 -17.00 4.62 -9.41
N PRO A 113 -16.34 4.11 -10.46
CA PRO A 113 -16.41 4.69 -11.79
C PRO A 113 -17.84 4.77 -12.33
N PRO A 114 -18.18 5.80 -13.14
CA PRO A 114 -17.33 6.91 -13.56
C PRO A 114 -17.25 8.06 -12.53
N ARG A 115 -17.94 7.97 -11.38
CA ARG A 115 -18.09 9.07 -10.40
C ARG A 115 -17.03 9.01 -9.29
N VAL A 116 -15.76 8.97 -9.66
CA VAL A 116 -14.63 8.81 -8.72
C VAL A 116 -14.35 10.08 -7.87
N ALA A 117 -14.77 11.25 -8.33
CA ALA A 117 -14.66 12.52 -7.61
C ALA A 117 -15.83 12.79 -6.63
N ARG A 118 -16.59 11.74 -6.28
CA ARG A 118 -17.68 11.79 -5.30
C ARG A 118 -17.46 10.69 -4.27
N VAL A 119 -17.38 11.09 -3.01
CA VAL A 119 -17.24 10.16 -1.88
C VAL A 119 -18.38 9.15 -1.89
N GLN A 120 -18.02 7.88 -1.89
CA GLN A 120 -18.89 6.73 -1.77
C GLN A 120 -18.18 5.75 -0.84
N LEU A 121 -18.84 5.40 0.26
CA LEU A 121 -18.32 4.44 1.22
C LEU A 121 -19.17 3.17 1.18
N PRO A 122 -18.58 1.99 1.40
CA PRO A 122 -19.34 0.76 1.47
C PRO A 122 -20.19 0.71 2.76
N PRO A 123 -21.22 -0.15 2.83
CA PRO A 123 -22.04 -0.33 4.03
C PRO A 123 -21.25 -0.65 5.31
N GLU A 124 -20.12 -1.35 5.16
CA GLU A 124 -19.17 -1.71 6.22
C GLU A 124 -18.34 -0.50 6.71
N GLY A 125 -18.47 0.65 6.04
CA GLY A 125 -17.85 1.93 6.38
C GLY A 125 -16.58 2.24 5.59
N SER A 126 -15.73 1.25 5.31
CA SER A 126 -14.47 1.43 4.56
C SER A 126 -13.94 0.11 3.99
N ALA A 127 -13.02 0.18 3.02
CA ALA A 127 -12.30 -0.99 2.52
C ALA A 127 -11.48 -1.66 3.63
N GLY A 128 -10.84 -0.88 4.51
CA GLY A 128 -10.13 -1.40 5.68
C GLY A 128 -11.03 -2.20 6.64
N MET A 129 -12.28 -1.76 6.84
CA MET A 129 -13.28 -2.50 7.65
C MET A 129 -13.70 -3.81 6.99
N ILE A 130 -13.88 -3.82 5.67
CA ILE A 130 -14.14 -5.05 4.90
C ILE A 130 -12.98 -6.02 5.09
N ALA A 131 -11.74 -5.54 4.94
CA ALA A 131 -10.55 -6.38 5.07
C ALA A 131 -10.43 -6.99 6.46
N GLN A 132 -10.55 -6.20 7.53
CA GLN A 132 -10.47 -6.72 8.89
C GLN A 132 -11.58 -7.74 9.21
N THR A 133 -12.80 -7.47 8.75
CA THR A 133 -13.94 -8.38 8.97
C THR A 133 -13.74 -9.71 8.27
N LEU A 134 -13.30 -9.68 7.01
CA LEU A 134 -13.16 -10.87 6.18
C LEU A 134 -11.97 -11.75 6.59
N LEU A 135 -10.86 -11.14 7.01
CA LEU A 135 -9.63 -11.84 7.34
C LEU A 135 -9.56 -12.32 8.81
N GLY A 136 -10.46 -11.82 9.65
CA GLY A 136 -10.54 -12.17 11.07
C GLY A 136 -9.48 -11.49 11.94
N GLU A 137 -9.53 -11.77 13.24
CA GLU A 137 -8.70 -11.09 14.26
C GLU A 137 -7.22 -11.47 14.22
N ALA A 138 -6.88 -12.61 13.61
CA ALA A 138 -5.50 -13.07 13.50
C ALA A 138 -4.68 -12.28 12.45
N VAL A 139 -5.33 -11.46 11.62
CA VAL A 139 -4.65 -10.57 10.68
C VAL A 139 -4.68 -9.14 11.20
N GLN A 140 -3.51 -8.52 11.28
CA GLN A 140 -3.36 -7.15 11.72
C GLN A 140 -3.55 -6.22 10.52
N VAL A 141 -4.80 -5.86 10.23
CA VAL A 141 -5.12 -4.97 9.11
C VAL A 141 -4.78 -3.53 9.47
N VAL A 142 -3.97 -2.90 8.61
CA VAL A 142 -3.59 -1.49 8.66
C VAL A 142 -4.02 -0.83 7.36
N SER A 143 -4.70 0.30 7.44
CA SER A 143 -5.10 1.09 6.28
C SER A 143 -4.21 2.33 6.17
N ALA A 144 -3.58 2.51 5.00
CA ALA A 144 -2.63 3.59 4.74
C ALA A 144 -2.48 3.88 3.22
N PHE A 145 -1.81 4.98 2.87
CA PHE A 145 -1.45 5.40 1.49
C PHE A 145 -2.58 5.85 0.55
N GLN A 146 -3.83 5.98 1.02
CA GLN A 146 -4.96 6.39 0.18
C GLN A 146 -4.77 7.79 -0.44
N ASN A 147 -4.09 8.66 0.29
CA ASN A 147 -3.85 10.05 -0.10
C ASN A 147 -2.50 10.29 -0.81
N VAL A 148 -1.84 9.21 -1.27
CA VAL A 148 -0.51 9.29 -1.91
C VAL A 148 -0.65 9.08 -3.42
N ALA A 149 -0.11 10.02 -4.19
CA ALA A 149 -0.09 9.92 -5.65
C ALA A 149 0.97 8.91 -6.11
N ALA A 150 0.55 7.92 -6.91
CA ALA A 150 1.46 6.93 -7.49
C ALA A 150 2.61 7.58 -8.29
N ALA A 151 2.34 8.68 -9.00
CA ALA A 151 3.35 9.44 -9.74
C ALA A 151 4.48 9.96 -8.84
N HIS A 152 4.18 10.41 -7.60
CA HIS A 152 5.21 10.86 -6.65
C HIS A 152 6.04 9.70 -6.12
N LEU A 153 5.42 8.54 -5.86
CA LEU A 153 6.16 7.35 -5.45
C LEU A 153 7.14 6.88 -6.54
N GLN A 154 6.76 6.99 -7.81
CA GLN A 154 7.61 6.61 -8.94
C GLN A 154 8.69 7.66 -9.25
N ALA A 155 8.44 8.95 -9.01
CA ALA A 155 9.44 10.00 -9.21
C ALA A 155 10.63 9.86 -8.23
N ASP A 156 11.84 10.27 -8.62
CA ASP A 156 12.99 10.36 -7.71
C ASP A 156 13.01 11.74 -7.03
N MET A 157 12.05 11.95 -6.14
CA MET A 157 11.87 13.21 -5.41
C MET A 157 11.43 12.95 -3.96
N GLU A 158 11.57 13.97 -3.12
CA GLU A 158 10.89 14.01 -1.83
C GLU A 158 9.37 13.96 -2.04
N ILE A 159 8.65 13.22 -1.20
CA ILE A 159 7.20 13.11 -1.28
C ILE A 159 6.60 13.99 -0.16
N PRO A 160 6.09 15.19 -0.48
CA PRO A 160 5.58 16.13 0.53
C PRO A 160 4.15 15.77 0.92
N CYS A 161 3.94 14.56 1.45
CA CYS A 161 2.62 14.05 1.80
C CYS A 161 2.71 13.22 3.09
N ASP A 162 1.87 13.57 4.06
CA ASP A 162 1.72 12.78 5.29
C ASP A 162 0.75 11.64 5.05
N VAL A 163 0.99 10.49 5.68
CA VAL A 163 0.16 9.29 5.55
C VAL A 163 -0.61 9.07 6.84
N LEU A 164 -1.93 9.00 6.75
CA LEU A 164 -2.78 8.60 7.87
C LEU A 164 -2.77 7.07 7.98
N VAL A 165 -2.46 6.56 9.17
CA VAL A 165 -2.31 5.12 9.42
C VAL A 165 -3.33 4.67 10.47
N THR A 166 -4.31 3.90 10.04
CA THR A 166 -5.38 3.37 10.90
C THR A 166 -5.29 1.86 11.02
N GLY A 167 -5.71 1.31 12.16
CA GLY A 167 -5.55 -0.11 12.46
C GLY A 167 -5.84 -0.38 13.93
N ASN A 168 -6.28 -1.59 14.25
CA ASN A 168 -6.69 -1.94 15.61
C ASN A 168 -5.48 -2.11 16.54
N GLU A 169 -4.41 -2.73 16.04
CA GLU A 169 -3.18 -2.91 16.78
C GLU A 169 -2.23 -1.73 16.61
N LYS A 170 -1.83 -1.10 17.72
CA LYS A 170 -0.91 0.04 17.69
C LYS A 170 0.49 -0.36 17.20
N THR A 171 0.94 -1.57 17.55
CA THR A 171 2.24 -2.10 17.11
C THR A 171 2.26 -2.33 15.60
N ALA A 172 1.20 -2.90 15.01
CA ALA A 172 1.08 -3.07 13.57
C ALA A 172 1.08 -1.72 12.84
N ARG A 173 0.35 -0.72 13.35
CA ARG A 173 0.43 0.65 12.82
C ARG A 173 1.83 1.23 12.91
N GLN A 174 2.54 1.01 14.01
CA GLN A 174 3.92 1.48 14.16
C GLN A 174 4.85 0.86 13.11
N THR A 175 4.76 -0.46 12.89
CA THR A 175 5.52 -1.14 11.83
C THR A 175 5.29 -0.49 10.46
N VAL A 176 4.05 -0.13 10.14
CA VAL A 176 3.73 0.52 8.85
C VAL A 176 4.23 1.98 8.82
N ILE A 177 4.18 2.71 9.93
CA ILE A 177 4.77 4.05 10.05
C ILE A 177 6.28 4.00 9.82
N ASP A 178 6.98 3.03 10.42
CA ASP A 178 8.42 2.86 10.23
C ASP A 178 8.76 2.61 8.74
N LEU A 179 7.93 1.84 8.03
CA LEU A 179 8.05 1.67 6.57
C LEU A 179 7.81 2.97 5.80
N ILE A 180 6.81 3.75 6.19
CA ILE A 180 6.50 5.06 5.59
C ILE A 180 7.68 6.02 5.78
N GLU A 181 8.29 6.04 6.96
CA GLU A 181 9.47 6.86 7.27
C GLU A 181 10.70 6.40 6.50
N ALA A 182 10.92 5.08 6.38
CA ALA A 182 12.02 4.51 5.61
C ALA A 182 11.99 4.90 4.12
N ILE A 183 10.81 5.19 3.56
CA ILE A 183 10.66 5.67 2.18
C ILE A 183 10.62 7.20 2.04
N GLY A 184 10.93 7.94 3.12
CA GLY A 184 11.07 9.39 3.13
C GLY A 184 9.75 10.15 3.24
N MET A 185 8.76 9.57 3.90
CA MET A 185 7.45 10.19 4.18
C MET A 185 7.21 10.27 5.69
N ARG A 186 6.11 10.90 6.11
CA ARG A 186 5.70 10.94 7.53
C ARG A 186 4.43 10.13 7.72
N GLY A 187 4.45 9.14 8.62
CA GLY A 187 3.28 8.34 8.98
C GLY A 187 2.71 8.78 10.32
N PHE A 188 1.38 8.82 10.44
CA PHE A 188 0.72 9.24 11.68
C PHE A 188 -0.34 8.25 12.13
N HIS A 189 -0.31 7.91 13.42
CA HIS A 189 -1.36 7.12 14.06
C HIS A 189 -2.70 7.87 13.97
N ALA A 190 -3.60 7.40 13.11
CA ALA A 190 -4.91 8.01 12.85
C ALA A 190 -6.08 7.26 13.53
N GLY A 191 -5.76 6.41 14.52
CA GLY A 191 -6.74 5.67 15.32
C GLY A 191 -7.07 4.27 14.81
N LEU A 192 -8.23 3.76 15.23
CA LEU A 192 -8.72 2.41 14.92
C LEU A 192 -9.10 2.26 13.44
N ILE A 193 -9.22 1.03 12.96
CA ILE A 193 -9.50 0.74 11.54
C ILE A 193 -10.79 1.41 11.02
N HIS A 194 -11.77 1.65 11.90
CA HIS A 194 -12.99 2.42 11.61
C HIS A 194 -12.72 3.81 11.00
N ASN A 195 -11.61 4.46 11.39
CA ASN A 195 -11.24 5.78 10.89
C ASN A 195 -10.70 5.74 9.45
N ALA A 196 -10.42 4.56 8.88
CA ALA A 196 -9.99 4.42 7.49
C ALA A 196 -10.95 5.11 6.51
N ALA A 197 -12.25 5.13 6.83
CA ALA A 197 -13.28 5.82 6.06
C ALA A 197 -12.92 7.28 5.72
N ALA A 198 -12.25 8.00 6.63
CA ALA A 198 -11.86 9.38 6.40
C ALA A 198 -10.74 9.51 5.35
N ALA A 199 -9.68 8.70 5.46
CA ALA A 199 -8.56 8.71 4.52
C ALA A 199 -8.99 8.19 3.13
N GLU A 200 -9.81 7.16 3.10
CA GLU A 200 -10.40 6.62 1.87
C GLU A 200 -11.28 7.68 1.17
N ALA A 201 -12.20 8.32 1.89
CA ALA A 201 -13.06 9.38 1.35
C ALA A 201 -12.26 10.59 0.82
N LEU A 202 -11.14 10.93 1.48
CA LEU A 202 -10.29 12.05 1.07
C LEU A 202 -9.77 11.89 -0.36
N THR A 203 -9.57 10.66 -0.84
CA THR A 203 -9.15 10.39 -2.21
C THR A 203 -10.08 11.02 -3.25
N SER A 204 -11.40 10.89 -3.09
CA SER A 204 -12.37 11.52 -4.00
C SER A 204 -12.27 13.05 -4.00
N VAL A 205 -11.99 13.63 -2.82
CA VAL A 205 -11.77 15.08 -2.68
C VAL A 205 -10.48 15.49 -3.39
N LEU A 206 -9.38 14.76 -3.19
CA LEU A 206 -8.10 15.00 -3.86
C LEU A 206 -8.22 14.85 -5.37
N ILE A 207 -8.97 13.88 -5.89
CA ILE A 207 -9.24 13.75 -7.33
C ILE A 207 -9.91 15.02 -7.87
N ASN A 208 -10.89 15.57 -7.15
CA ASN A 208 -11.56 16.81 -7.57
C ASN A 208 -10.60 18.02 -7.54
N ILE A 209 -9.78 18.15 -6.48
CA ILE A 209 -8.74 19.18 -6.35
C ILE A 209 -7.73 19.07 -7.50
N ASN A 210 -7.23 17.87 -7.80
CA ASN A 210 -6.28 17.60 -8.87
C ASN A 210 -6.85 18.02 -10.23
N LYS A 211 -8.12 17.74 -10.49
CA LYS A 211 -8.80 18.16 -11.74
C LYS A 211 -8.89 19.68 -11.85
N GLN A 212 -9.23 20.36 -10.75
CA GLN A 212 -9.41 21.80 -10.71
C GLN A 212 -8.08 22.56 -10.85
N TYR A 213 -7.06 22.13 -10.11
CA TYR A 213 -5.78 22.85 -9.99
C TYR A 213 -4.63 22.25 -10.81
N LYS A 214 -4.89 21.18 -11.58
CA LYS A 214 -3.91 20.50 -12.45
C LYS A 214 -2.63 20.07 -11.69
N THR A 215 -2.83 19.39 -10.57
CA THR A 215 -1.74 19.01 -9.65
C THR A 215 -1.90 17.56 -9.16
N HIS A 216 -0.93 17.10 -8.37
CA HIS A 216 -0.99 15.88 -7.56
C HIS A 216 -1.02 16.26 -6.07
N ALA A 217 -2.19 16.67 -5.60
CA ALA A 217 -2.40 17.10 -4.23
C ALA A 217 -2.23 15.92 -3.25
N GLY A 218 -1.69 16.26 -2.07
CA GLY A 218 -1.63 15.42 -0.88
C GLY A 218 -2.15 16.19 0.32
N LEU A 219 -1.85 15.69 1.53
CA LEU A 219 -2.18 16.36 2.78
C LEU A 219 -0.93 16.56 3.63
N ARG A 220 -0.97 17.55 4.51
CA ARG A 220 0.03 17.76 5.56
C ARG A 220 -0.67 18.11 6.87
N LEU A 221 -0.33 17.39 7.93
CA LEU A 221 -0.72 17.69 9.30
C LEU A 221 0.19 18.80 9.85
N THR A 222 -0.42 19.74 10.56
CA THR A 222 0.24 20.90 11.18
C THR A 222 0.16 20.80 12.71
N GLY A 223 1.09 21.45 13.41
CA GLY A 223 1.15 21.39 14.88
C GLY A 223 1.74 20.11 15.44
N ILE A 224 2.47 19.35 14.61
CA ILE A 224 3.19 18.13 14.97
C ILE A 224 4.58 18.22 14.32
N ASP A 225 5.62 18.33 15.16
CA ASP A 225 7.03 18.40 14.77
C ASP A 225 7.66 17.01 14.74
#